data_AF-A0A8D2JC40-F1
#
_entry.id   AF-A0A8D2JC40-F1
#
_cell.length_a   1.000
_cell.length_b   1.000
_cell.length_c   1.000
_cell.angle_alpha   90.00
_cell.angle_beta   90.00
_cell.angle_gamma   90.00
#
_symmetry.space_group_name_H-M   'P 1'
#
loop_
_entity.id
_entity.type
_entity.pdbx_description
1 polymer ?
#
loop_
_entity_poly.entity_id
_entity_poly.type
_entity_poly.pdbx_seq_one_letter_code
_entity_poly.pdbx_strand_id
1 'polypeptide(L)'
;MLKQFARFMEMSKDGTWRRIPNSRHFHNDVPEWVRKESVAKNPDGTRMFLRNMDTEGVGFEYALFFNGSEKRMVSIFQPGRYLEGAPGLVPGGAIAAMLDNNLGACAIGSVGLIVTANLNIDHLR
;
A
#
# COMPACT_ATOMS: atom_id res chain seq x y z
N MET A 1 -7.27 -10.69 -8.53
CA MET A 1 -6.31 -9.57 -8.65
C MET A 1 -6.26 -8.97 -10.05
N LEU A 2 -5.86 -9.72 -11.09
CA LEU A 2 -5.55 -9.19 -12.43
C LEU A 2 -6.68 -8.38 -13.12
N LYS A 3 -7.93 -8.83 -13.04
CA LYS A 3 -9.08 -8.11 -13.62
C LYS A 3 -9.25 -6.70 -13.03
N GLN A 4 -9.14 -6.57 -11.72
CA GLN A 4 -9.23 -5.26 -11.06
C GLN A 4 -8.01 -4.42 -11.39
N PHE A 5 -6.82 -5.04 -11.47
CA PHE A 5 -5.61 -4.34 -11.83
C PHE A 5 -5.71 -3.73 -13.24
N ALA A 6 -6.14 -4.51 -14.23
CA ALA A 6 -6.36 -4.03 -15.59
C ALA A 6 -7.38 -2.88 -15.64
N ARG A 7 -8.47 -2.98 -14.87
CA ARG A 7 -9.48 -1.91 -14.75
C ARG A 7 -8.86 -0.60 -14.25
N PHE A 8 -8.08 -0.64 -13.18
CA PHE A 8 -7.47 0.58 -12.63
C PHE A 8 -6.33 1.14 -13.50
N MET A 9 -5.64 0.27 -14.24
CA MET A 9 -4.69 0.72 -15.28
C MET A 9 -5.40 1.47 -16.40
N GLU A 10 -6.57 0.99 -16.85
CA GLU A 10 -7.40 1.69 -17.84
C GLU A 10 -7.86 3.06 -17.31
N MET A 11 -8.35 3.11 -16.06
CA MET A 11 -8.76 4.35 -15.39
C MET A 11 -7.59 5.32 -15.15
N SER A 12 -6.34 4.87 -15.25
CA SER A 12 -5.16 5.73 -15.09
C SER A 12 -4.73 6.41 -16.39
N LYS A 13 -5.34 6.07 -17.54
CA LYS A 13 -4.92 6.62 -18.84
C LYS A 13 -5.19 8.12 -19.00
N ASP A 14 -6.22 8.63 -18.35
CA ASP A 14 -6.57 10.06 -18.36
C ASP A 14 -5.84 10.87 -17.27
N GLY A 15 -5.00 10.20 -16.45
CA GLY A 15 -4.23 10.81 -15.38
C GLY A 15 -5.02 11.12 -14.10
N THR A 16 -6.33 10.86 -14.06
CA THR A 16 -7.15 11.04 -12.85
C THR A 16 -6.74 10.07 -11.75
N TRP A 17 -6.51 8.81 -12.13
CA TRP A 17 -5.88 7.79 -11.31
C TRP A 17 -4.40 7.69 -11.64
N ARG A 18 -3.59 7.49 -10.60
CA ARG A 18 -2.15 7.25 -10.72
C ARG A 18 -1.80 5.98 -9.97
N ARG A 19 -1.15 5.04 -10.66
CA ARG A 19 -0.53 3.90 -10.01
C ARG A 19 0.63 4.39 -9.15
N ILE A 20 0.62 4.03 -7.87
CA ILE A 20 1.73 4.32 -6.97
C ILE A 20 2.82 3.25 -7.18
N PRO A 21 4.11 3.65 -7.27
CA PRO A 21 5.22 2.71 -7.24
C PRO A 21 5.12 1.83 -6.00
N ASN A 22 5.64 0.61 -6.09
CA ASN A 22 5.55 -0.33 -4.98
C ASN A 22 6.90 -0.97 -4.78
N SER A 23 7.84 -0.15 -4.32
CA SER A 23 9.23 -0.53 -4.15
C SER A 23 9.45 -1.11 -2.76
N ARG A 24 10.69 -1.56 -2.49
CA ARG A 24 11.07 -2.04 -1.14
C ARG A 24 11.32 -0.90 -0.16
N HIS A 25 11.37 0.35 -0.61
CA HIS A 25 11.78 1.50 0.18
C HIS A 25 10.82 2.68 0.00
N PHE A 26 10.27 3.15 1.12
CA PHE A 26 9.27 4.21 1.19
C PHE A 26 9.62 5.47 0.37
N HIS A 27 10.90 5.87 0.39
CA HIS A 27 11.42 7.03 -0.34
C HIS A 27 11.06 7.06 -1.84
N ASN A 28 10.94 5.89 -2.48
CA ASN A 28 10.67 5.81 -3.92
C ASN A 28 9.17 5.83 -4.24
N ASP A 29 8.32 5.60 -3.25
CA ASP A 29 6.87 5.44 -3.44
C ASP A 29 6.10 6.73 -3.10
N VAL A 30 6.73 7.67 -2.39
CA VAL A 30 6.15 8.98 -2.09
C VAL A 30 6.22 9.97 -3.27
N PRO A 31 5.27 10.91 -3.38
CA PRO A 31 5.37 12.02 -4.34
C PRO A 31 6.65 12.84 -4.17
N GLU A 32 7.15 13.42 -5.26
CA GLU A 32 8.41 14.17 -5.26
C GLU A 32 8.42 15.35 -4.27
N TRP A 33 7.30 16.05 -4.15
CA TRP A 33 7.17 17.17 -3.23
C TRP A 33 7.31 16.73 -1.76
N VAL A 34 6.72 15.58 -1.40
CA VAL A 34 6.87 14.96 -0.06
C VAL A 34 8.32 14.54 0.19
N ARG A 35 8.97 13.98 -0.83
CA ARG A 35 10.37 13.52 -0.73
C ARG A 35 11.32 14.66 -0.36
N LYS A 36 11.12 15.84 -0.97
CA LYS A 36 11.94 17.04 -0.74
C LYS A 36 11.80 17.59 0.69
N GLU A 37 10.67 17.33 1.36
CA GLU A 37 10.38 17.91 2.66
C GLU A 37 11.12 17.23 3.83
N SER A 38 11.31 15.89 3.83
CA SER A 38 12.01 15.24 4.96
C SER A 38 12.31 13.73 4.79
N VAL A 39 12.11 13.10 3.63
CA VAL A 39 12.24 11.63 3.56
C VAL A 39 13.70 11.22 3.47
N ALA A 40 14.31 10.87 4.61
CA ALA A 40 15.63 10.26 4.65
C ALA A 40 15.63 8.96 3.83
N LYS A 41 16.75 8.67 3.17
CA LYS A 41 16.92 7.35 2.54
C LYS A 41 16.86 6.28 3.62
N ASN A 42 16.15 5.20 3.33
CA ASN A 42 16.13 4.01 4.17
C ASN A 42 17.58 3.49 4.36
N PRO A 43 17.98 3.12 5.59
CA PRO A 43 19.28 2.48 5.81
C PRO A 43 19.41 1.18 5.01
N ASP A 44 20.64 0.85 4.65
CA ASP A 44 20.94 -0.41 3.96
C ASP A 44 20.47 -1.61 4.78
N GLY A 45 19.93 -2.62 4.10
CA GLY A 45 19.38 -3.82 4.74
C GLY A 45 17.96 -3.67 5.31
N THR A 46 17.36 -2.48 5.27
CA THR A 46 15.96 -2.27 5.68
C THR A 46 14.99 -2.44 4.50
N ARG A 47 13.73 -2.78 4.79
CA ARG A 47 12.66 -2.91 3.79
C ARG A 47 11.33 -2.46 4.39
N MET A 48 10.39 -2.00 3.56
CA MET A 48 9.01 -1.82 3.99
C MET A 48 8.41 -3.15 4.44
N PHE A 49 7.62 -3.13 5.52
CA PHE A 49 7.07 -4.35 6.13
C PHE A 49 6.27 -5.21 5.14
N LEU A 50 5.40 -4.61 4.33
CA LEU A 50 4.61 -5.33 3.32
C LEU A 50 5.45 -5.82 2.13
N ARG A 51 6.72 -5.41 2.04
CA ARG A 51 7.68 -5.77 0.97
C ARG A 51 8.92 -6.46 1.51
N ASN A 52 8.78 -7.16 2.63
CA ASN A 52 9.87 -7.88 3.27
C ASN A 52 10.16 -9.27 2.65
N MET A 53 9.20 -9.85 1.93
CA MET A 53 9.34 -11.16 1.29
C MET A 53 10.04 -11.07 -0.08
N ASP A 54 11.00 -11.96 -0.33
CA ASP A 54 11.69 -12.06 -1.62
C ASP A 54 10.96 -12.95 -2.63
N THR A 55 10.19 -13.93 -2.16
CA THR A 55 9.43 -14.84 -3.02
C THR A 55 8.08 -14.22 -3.38
N GLU A 56 7.78 -14.15 -4.67
CA GLU A 56 6.47 -13.67 -5.16
C GLU A 56 5.34 -14.57 -4.65
N GLY A 57 4.21 -13.95 -4.30
CA GLY A 57 2.96 -14.65 -3.98
C GLY A 57 2.91 -15.31 -2.60
N VAL A 58 4.00 -15.30 -1.82
CA VAL A 58 3.98 -15.89 -0.47
C VAL A 58 3.54 -14.90 0.59
N GLY A 59 3.73 -13.59 0.38
CA GLY A 59 3.45 -12.51 1.34
C GLY A 59 2.33 -11.57 0.90
N PHE A 60 2.57 -10.26 0.97
CA PHE A 60 1.61 -9.24 0.55
C PHE A 60 1.78 -8.92 -0.93
N GLU A 61 0.86 -9.41 -1.77
CA GLU A 61 0.79 -8.97 -3.17
C GLU A 61 -0.27 -7.90 -3.32
N TYR A 62 0.16 -6.69 -3.69
CA TYR A 62 -0.75 -5.56 -3.84
C TYR A 62 -0.33 -4.54 -4.90
N ALA A 63 -1.33 -3.82 -5.40
CA ALA A 63 -1.16 -2.62 -6.22
C ALA A 63 -1.98 -1.47 -5.62
N LEU A 64 -1.43 -0.26 -5.67
CA LEU A 64 -2.05 0.96 -5.14
C LEU A 64 -2.35 1.92 -6.29
N PHE A 65 -3.53 2.54 -6.25
CA PHE A 65 -3.97 3.56 -7.20
C PHE A 65 -4.55 4.74 -6.44
N PHE A 66 -4.01 5.93 -6.71
CA PHE A 66 -4.41 7.16 -6.05
C PHE A 66 -5.13 8.08 -7.02
N ASN A 67 -6.28 8.60 -6.58
CA ASN A 67 -6.97 9.70 -7.21
C ASN A 67 -6.82 10.94 -6.31
N GLY A 68 -6.11 11.94 -6.83
CA GLY A 68 -5.78 13.15 -6.08
C GLY A 68 -6.95 14.11 -5.88
N SER A 69 -7.87 14.20 -6.85
CA SER A 69 -9.04 15.09 -6.75
C SER A 69 -10.06 14.54 -5.75
N GLU A 70 -10.23 13.22 -5.71
CA GLU A 70 -11.12 12.53 -4.77
C GLU A 70 -10.48 12.26 -3.41
N LYS A 71 -9.17 12.51 -3.24
CA LYS A 71 -8.38 12.09 -2.07
C LYS A 71 -8.63 10.63 -1.71
N ARG A 72 -8.58 9.77 -2.73
CA ARG A 72 -8.99 8.37 -2.64
C ARG A 72 -7.84 7.45 -3.05
N MET A 73 -7.56 6.47 -2.21
CA MET A 73 -6.63 5.38 -2.50
C MET A 73 -7.40 4.06 -2.63
N VAL A 74 -7.11 3.31 -3.69
CA VAL A 74 -7.58 1.93 -3.86
C VAL A 74 -6.39 1.00 -3.84
N SER A 75 -6.44 0.00 -2.95
CA SER A 75 -5.56 -1.15 -2.97
C SER A 75 -6.26 -2.35 -3.62
N ILE A 76 -5.51 -3.07 -4.44
CA ILE A 76 -5.88 -4.39 -4.92
C ILE A 76 -4.95 -5.36 -4.23
N PHE A 77 -5.45 -6.10 -3.25
CA PHE A 77 -4.65 -6.95 -2.37
C PHE A 77 -4.98 -8.42 -2.58
N GLN A 78 -3.94 -9.25 -2.66
CA GLN A 78 -4.00 -10.70 -2.69
C GLN A 78 -3.05 -11.24 -1.60
N PRO A 79 -3.57 -11.76 -0.48
CA PRO A 79 -2.75 -12.33 0.57
C PRO A 79 -2.15 -13.67 0.12
N GLY A 80 -0.85 -13.83 0.35
CA GLY A 80 -0.12 -15.07 0.11
C GLY A 80 -0.18 -16.05 1.28
N ARG A 81 0.28 -17.27 1.04
CA ARG A 81 0.20 -18.40 2.00
C ARG A 81 0.93 -18.17 3.33
N TYR A 82 1.92 -17.29 3.41
CA TYR A 82 2.62 -16.99 4.67
C TYR A 82 1.88 -15.98 5.54
N LEU A 83 0.77 -15.42 5.04
CA LEU A 83 -0.13 -14.56 5.80
C LEU A 83 -1.31 -15.38 6.34
N GLU A 84 -1.11 -16.64 6.70
CA GLU A 84 -2.13 -17.49 7.30
C GLU A 84 -2.18 -17.30 8.82
N GLY A 85 -3.40 -17.24 9.36
CA GLY A 85 -3.68 -17.20 10.78
C GLY A 85 -4.31 -18.51 11.20
N ALA A 86 -5.64 -18.57 11.16
CA ALA A 86 -6.37 -19.83 11.20
C ALA A 86 -6.31 -20.53 9.82
N PRO A 87 -6.48 -21.86 9.74
CA PRO A 87 -6.42 -22.58 8.47
C PRO A 87 -7.32 -21.96 7.38
N GLY A 88 -6.71 -21.52 6.29
CA GLY A 88 -7.36 -20.87 5.15
C GLY A 88 -7.76 -19.41 5.36
N LEU A 89 -7.46 -18.80 6.51
CA LEU A 89 -7.84 -17.42 6.84
C LEU A 89 -6.62 -16.53 7.09
N VAL A 90 -6.73 -15.28 6.65
CA VAL A 90 -5.71 -14.25 6.90
C VAL A 90 -5.90 -13.70 8.32
N PRO A 91 -4.84 -13.58 9.15
CA PRO A 91 -4.97 -13.05 10.49
C PRO A 91 -5.30 -11.56 10.42
N GLY A 92 -6.09 -11.08 11.38
CA GLY A 92 -6.52 -9.67 11.45
C GLY A 92 -5.35 -8.69 11.41
N GLY A 93 -4.19 -9.04 11.99
CA GLY A 93 -2.98 -8.21 11.93
C GLY A 93 -2.43 -7.99 10.51
N ALA A 94 -2.51 -8.97 9.62
CA ALA A 94 -2.08 -8.80 8.22
C ALA A 94 -3.08 -7.91 7.45
N ILE A 95 -4.37 -8.05 7.72
CA ILE A 95 -5.40 -7.15 7.18
C ILE A 95 -5.18 -5.73 7.68
N ALA A 96 -4.93 -5.55 8.98
CA ALA A 96 -4.64 -4.27 9.61
C ALA A 96 -3.41 -3.60 9.00
N ALA A 97 -2.33 -4.35 8.76
CA ALA A 97 -1.13 -3.84 8.09
C ALA A 97 -1.40 -3.35 6.65
N MET A 98 -2.23 -4.07 5.89
CA MET A 98 -2.63 -3.63 4.55
C MET A 98 -3.51 -2.37 4.59
N LEU A 99 -4.42 -2.27 5.56
CA LEU A 99 -5.27 -1.10 5.76
C LEU A 99 -4.46 0.12 6.20
N ASP A 100 -3.56 -0.04 7.18
CA ASP A 100 -2.65 1.01 7.63
C ASP A 100 -1.80 1.55 6.48
N ASN A 101 -1.16 0.66 5.71
CA ASN A 101 -0.38 1.06 4.53
C ASN A 101 -1.23 1.82 3.50
N ASN A 102 -2.46 1.36 3.22
CA ASN A 102 -3.33 1.99 2.23
C ASN A 102 -3.82 3.38 2.68
N LEU A 103 -4.27 3.49 3.93
CA LEU A 103 -4.76 4.75 4.49
C LEU A 103 -3.62 5.74 4.72
N GLY A 104 -2.47 5.27 5.21
CA GLY A 104 -1.25 6.05 5.33
C GLY A 104 -0.77 6.60 3.99
N ALA A 105 -0.69 5.75 2.95
CA ALA A 105 -0.33 6.20 1.61
C ALA A 105 -1.35 7.20 1.04
N CYS A 106 -2.64 7.04 1.32
CA CYS A 106 -3.68 7.99 0.95
C CYS A 106 -3.48 9.36 1.61
N ALA A 107 -3.20 9.36 2.92
CA ALA A 107 -2.93 10.58 3.67
C ALA A 107 -1.65 11.26 3.16
N ILE A 108 -0.58 10.50 2.96
CA ILE A 108 0.69 11.02 2.41
C ILE A 108 0.50 11.65 1.04
N GLY A 109 -0.23 10.98 0.14
CA GLY A 109 -0.54 11.52 -1.18
C GLY A 109 -1.43 12.76 -1.16
N SER A 110 -2.15 13.00 -0.06
CA SER A 110 -3.13 14.09 0.06
C SER A 110 -2.64 15.30 0.86
N VAL A 111 -1.84 15.09 1.91
CA VAL A 111 -1.47 16.14 2.88
C VAL A 111 0.00 16.12 3.30
N GLY A 112 0.80 15.16 2.83
CA GLY A 112 2.24 15.10 3.12
C GLY A 112 2.59 14.12 4.24
N LEU A 113 3.81 14.19 4.77
CA LEU A 113 4.28 13.22 5.76
C LEU A 113 3.45 13.23 7.04
N ILE A 114 3.01 12.04 7.44
CA ILE A 114 2.19 11.79 8.63
C ILE A 114 2.60 10.48 9.29
N VAL A 115 2.10 10.26 10.49
CA VAL A 115 2.11 8.96 11.17
C VAL A 115 0.70 8.60 11.62
N THR A 116 0.39 7.31 11.65
CA THR A 116 -0.92 6.83 12.11
C THR A 116 -1.08 7.09 13.61
N ALA A 117 -2.07 7.90 13.98
CA ALA A 117 -2.40 8.16 15.39
C ALA A 117 -3.45 7.17 15.95
N ASN A 118 -4.41 6.77 15.10
CA ASN A 118 -5.44 5.83 15.44
C ASN A 118 -5.78 4.97 14.21
N LEU A 119 -5.97 3.67 14.44
CA LEU A 119 -6.51 2.74 13.46
C LEU A 119 -7.53 1.86 14.19
N ASN A 120 -8.80 2.05 13.84
CA ASN A 120 -9.90 1.28 14.40
C ASN A 120 -10.50 0.37 13.31
N ILE A 121 -10.61 -0.92 13.59
CA ILE A 121 -10.99 -1.94 12.61
C ILE A 121 -12.02 -2.89 13.21
N ASP A 122 -13.18 -2.97 12.57
CA ASP A 122 -14.18 -3.98 12.85
C ASP A 122 -14.05 -5.13 11.83
N HIS A 123 -13.59 -6.30 12.28
CA HIS A 123 -13.51 -7.51 11.45
C HIS A 123 -14.88 -8.19 11.36
N LEU A 124 -15.57 -8.00 10.24
CA LEU A 124 -16.96 -8.46 10.07
C LEU A 124 -17.08 -9.89 9.50
N ARG A 125 -16.07 -10.35 8.74
CA ARG A 125 -16.04 -11.66 8.06
C ARG A 125 -14.61 -12.15 7.91
#